data_AF-A0A0M0JCR3-F1
#
_entry.id   AF-A0A0M0JCR3-F1
#
_cell.length_a   1.000
_cell.length_b   1.000
_cell.length_c   1.000
_cell.angle_alpha   90.00
_cell.angle_beta   90.00
_cell.angle_gamma   90.00
#
_symmetry.space_group_name_H-M   'P 1'
#
loop_
_entity.id
_entity.type
_entity.pdbx_description
1 polymer ?
#
loop_
_entity_poly.entity_id
_entity_poly.type
_entity_poly.pdbx_seq_one_letter_code
_entity_poly.pdbx_strand_id
1 'polypeptide(L)'
;MRAKRSGAEAELSEAFYVKTALAESMRPRESAACTRLQSAWRGRMTRVLIAYWAHHGLIVERIARGHLGRQRARRLRIERDTQLQREFFDSFATTIQLRFRGFHSRKYLHNFYARKAYVDAVLRKGESLKGQLQRSLEQQVAEITQQQETKGRETVTRLATRLHHLRSTASCAGIYNSPYHVGYHPTAFGVPVEDHLRNAVRPLIKTELRKKKLVPVGSLPPIKPRNMHEATYPEMQQEERQEKWLSKTTRMAQEDFVTATGKRPLVYPGSVHTGGVGYHPPPASLDREVDREKWISDQTFKSAVPTGKMLGTKALHDPAADKYEQKLAMTRQMEAR
;
A
#
# COMPACT_ATOMS: atom_id res chain seq x y z
N MET A 1 154.10 -34.86 34.55
CA MET A 1 153.40 -33.97 33.60
C MET A 1 152.32 -34.68 32.78
N ARG A 2 152.58 -35.87 32.21
CA ARG A 2 151.62 -36.60 31.34
C ARG A 2 150.34 -37.08 32.06
N ALA A 3 150.46 -37.58 33.30
CA ALA A 3 149.33 -38.05 34.12
C ALA A 3 148.36 -36.93 34.56
N LYS A 4 148.83 -35.68 34.71
CA LYS A 4 147.98 -34.53 35.04
C LYS A 4 147.18 -34.03 33.83
N ARG A 5 147.70 -34.19 32.61
CA ARG A 5 146.98 -33.85 31.36
C ARG A 5 145.90 -34.88 31.02
N SER A 6 146.18 -36.17 31.20
CA SER A 6 145.17 -37.23 31.01
C SER A 6 144.03 -37.15 32.02
N GLY A 7 144.30 -36.71 33.26
CA GLY A 7 143.26 -36.44 34.26
C GLY A 7 142.33 -35.29 33.86
N ALA A 8 142.90 -34.17 33.39
CA ALA A 8 142.11 -33.02 32.92
C ALA A 8 141.26 -33.32 31.67
N GLU A 9 141.77 -34.15 30.75
CA GLU A 9 140.99 -34.62 29.59
C GLU A 9 139.83 -35.54 30.02
N ALA A 10 140.06 -36.41 31.00
CA ALA A 10 139.02 -37.27 31.56
C ALA A 10 137.94 -36.47 32.29
N GLU A 11 138.32 -35.48 33.11
CA GLU A 11 137.38 -34.58 33.81
C GLU A 11 136.53 -33.76 32.83
N LEU A 12 137.12 -33.27 31.73
CA LEU A 12 136.39 -32.55 30.69
C LEU A 12 135.38 -33.44 29.98
N SER A 13 135.80 -34.67 29.66
CA SER A 13 134.95 -35.69 29.03
C SER A 13 133.76 -36.06 29.94
N GLU A 14 134.02 -36.30 31.22
CA GLU A 14 132.99 -36.59 32.21
C GLU A 14 132.01 -35.42 32.37
N ALA A 15 132.51 -34.18 32.47
CA ALA A 15 131.66 -32.99 32.53
C ALA A 15 130.78 -32.81 31.28
N PHE A 16 131.28 -33.18 30.11
CA PHE A 16 130.50 -33.20 28.87
C PHE A 16 129.39 -34.25 28.91
N TYR A 17 129.69 -35.49 29.33
CA TYR A 17 128.71 -36.57 29.46
C TYR A 17 127.63 -36.28 30.51
N VAL A 18 128.00 -35.68 31.65
CA VAL A 18 127.04 -35.26 32.68
C VAL A 18 126.10 -34.17 32.15
N LYS A 19 126.63 -33.18 31.43
CA LYS A 19 125.81 -32.11 30.82
C LYS A 19 124.87 -32.64 29.75
N THR A 20 125.34 -33.57 28.91
CA THR A 20 124.50 -34.19 27.86
C THR A 20 123.43 -35.10 28.45
N ALA A 21 123.74 -35.88 29.49
CA ALA A 21 122.74 -36.66 30.21
C ALA A 21 121.68 -35.79 30.87
N LEU A 22 122.08 -34.66 31.48
CA LEU A 22 121.16 -33.67 32.05
C LEU A 22 120.27 -33.05 30.96
N ALA A 23 120.84 -32.69 29.81
CA ALA A 23 120.08 -32.16 28.68
C ALA A 23 119.05 -33.16 28.14
N GLU A 24 119.42 -34.42 27.93
CA GLU A 24 118.46 -35.47 27.50
C GLU A 24 117.38 -35.74 28.56
N SER A 25 117.70 -35.64 29.85
CA SER A 25 116.69 -35.78 30.92
C SER A 25 115.65 -34.65 30.90
N MET A 26 116.05 -33.45 30.47
CA MET A 26 115.19 -32.26 30.39
C MET A 26 114.46 -32.10 29.05
N ARG A 27 114.97 -32.73 27.98
CA ARG A 27 114.39 -32.73 26.63
C ARG A 27 112.88 -33.00 26.54
N PRO A 28 112.28 -33.98 27.25
CA PRO A 28 110.82 -34.18 27.19
C PRO A 28 110.04 -32.99 27.76
N ARG A 29 110.54 -32.36 28.83
CA ARG A 29 109.93 -31.18 29.44
C ARG A 29 110.00 -29.97 28.49
N GLU A 30 111.15 -29.75 27.88
CA GLU A 30 111.35 -28.68 26.90
C GLU A 30 110.49 -28.89 25.65
N SER A 31 110.42 -30.13 25.14
CA SER A 31 109.57 -30.50 24.00
C SER A 31 108.08 -30.29 24.30
N ALA A 32 107.63 -30.66 25.50
CA ALA A 32 106.26 -30.42 25.94
C ALA A 32 105.94 -28.93 26.08
N ALA A 33 106.85 -28.14 26.67
CA ALA A 33 106.71 -26.69 26.77
C ALA A 33 106.65 -26.02 25.38
N CYS A 34 107.52 -26.42 24.46
CA CYS A 34 107.52 -25.95 23.08
C CYS A 34 106.19 -26.31 22.38
N THR A 35 105.72 -27.54 22.53
CA THR A 35 104.44 -27.99 21.96
C THR A 35 103.27 -27.16 22.49
N ARG A 36 103.25 -26.85 23.80
CA ARG A 36 102.22 -25.99 24.41
C ARG A 36 102.27 -24.56 23.88
N LEU A 37 103.47 -24.00 23.72
CA LEU A 37 103.63 -22.66 23.16
C LEU A 37 103.14 -22.62 21.71
N GLN A 38 103.54 -23.59 20.90
CA GLN A 38 103.14 -23.67 19.50
C GLN A 38 101.63 -23.91 19.34
N SER A 39 101.02 -24.79 20.14
CA SER A 39 99.57 -25.04 20.07
C SER A 39 98.78 -23.82 20.55
N ALA A 40 99.23 -23.14 21.60
CA ALA A 40 98.63 -21.88 22.05
C ALA A 40 98.74 -20.78 20.99
N TRP A 41 99.90 -20.67 20.33
CA TRP A 41 100.12 -19.71 19.24
C TRP A 41 99.22 -20.01 18.04
N ARG A 42 99.18 -21.26 17.55
CA ARG A 42 98.29 -21.68 16.44
C ARG A 42 96.83 -21.39 16.79
N GLY A 43 96.40 -21.75 17.99
CA GLY A 43 95.03 -21.46 18.47
C GLY A 43 94.74 -19.96 18.54
N ARG A 44 95.70 -19.13 18.98
CA ARG A 44 95.56 -17.67 18.99
C ARG A 44 95.40 -17.13 17.57
N MET A 45 96.23 -17.56 16.63
CA MET A 45 96.15 -17.14 15.23
C MET A 45 94.79 -17.48 14.61
N THR A 46 94.32 -18.71 14.80
CA THR A 46 92.99 -19.13 14.31
C THR A 46 91.86 -18.28 14.90
N ARG A 47 91.88 -18.02 16.22
CA ARG A 47 90.85 -17.19 16.86
C ARG A 47 90.85 -15.75 16.36
N VAL A 48 92.03 -15.16 16.13
CA VAL A 48 92.14 -13.82 15.56
C VAL A 48 91.54 -13.79 14.15
N LEU A 49 91.84 -14.80 13.32
CA LEU A 49 91.30 -14.89 11.97
C LEU A 49 89.76 -15.05 11.96
N ILE A 50 89.23 -15.91 12.82
CA ILE A 50 87.77 -16.10 12.96
C ILE A 50 87.11 -14.79 13.42
N ALA A 51 87.69 -14.09 14.40
CA ALA A 51 87.16 -12.81 14.87
C ALA A 51 87.17 -11.74 13.76
N TYR A 52 88.22 -11.71 12.94
CA TYR A 52 88.31 -10.83 11.78
C TYR A 52 87.18 -11.13 10.77
N TRP A 53 86.98 -12.39 10.38
CA TRP A 53 85.89 -12.77 9.47
C TRP A 53 84.51 -12.48 10.05
N ALA A 54 84.29 -12.77 11.33
CA ALA A 54 83.02 -12.46 12.00
C ALA A 54 82.74 -10.95 12.00
N HIS A 55 83.75 -10.12 12.28
CA HIS A 55 83.62 -8.67 12.23
C HIS A 55 83.24 -8.17 10.83
N HIS A 56 83.92 -8.67 9.78
CA HIS A 56 83.59 -8.31 8.40
C HIS A 56 82.21 -8.80 7.97
N GLY A 57 81.80 -10.01 8.37
CA GLY A 57 80.45 -10.52 8.16
C GLY A 57 79.39 -9.60 8.76
N LEU A 58 79.59 -9.16 10.01
CA LEU A 58 78.68 -8.23 10.68
C LEU A 58 78.58 -6.87 9.98
N ILE A 59 79.67 -6.36 9.41
CA ILE A 59 79.67 -5.12 8.63
C ILE A 59 78.81 -5.29 7.37
N VAL A 60 79.03 -6.36 6.61
CA VAL A 60 78.28 -6.65 5.38
C VAL A 60 76.79 -6.79 5.68
N GLU A 61 76.43 -7.58 6.69
CA GLU A 61 75.04 -7.76 7.09
C GLU A 61 74.40 -6.45 7.57
N ARG A 62 75.12 -5.62 8.34
CA ARG A 62 74.63 -4.31 8.78
C ARG A 62 74.30 -3.42 7.58
N ILE A 63 75.19 -3.36 6.60
CA ILE A 63 75.00 -2.57 5.38
C ILE A 63 73.80 -3.11 4.59
N ALA A 64 73.70 -4.43 4.43
CA ALA A 64 72.60 -5.10 3.72
C ALA A 64 71.24 -4.82 4.38
N ARG A 65 71.13 -5.04 5.70
CA ARG A 65 69.92 -4.74 6.47
C ARG A 65 69.54 -3.26 6.36
N GLY A 66 70.52 -2.35 6.43
CA GLY A 66 70.28 -0.92 6.23
C GLY A 66 69.79 -0.57 4.83
N HIS A 67 70.35 -1.19 3.79
CA HIS A 67 69.93 -0.99 2.40
C HIS A 67 68.50 -1.47 2.16
N LEU A 68 68.16 -2.69 2.60
CA LEU A 68 66.81 -3.23 2.52
C LEU A 68 65.80 -2.39 3.31
N GLY A 69 66.16 -1.94 4.51
CA GLY A 69 65.33 -1.04 5.31
C GLY A 69 65.02 0.27 4.58
N ARG A 70 66.03 0.89 3.95
CA ARG A 70 65.84 2.12 3.15
C ARG A 70 64.97 1.89 1.91
N GLN A 71 65.13 0.77 1.22
CA GLN A 71 64.26 0.42 0.09
C GLN A 71 62.80 0.25 0.55
N ARG A 72 62.57 -0.49 1.64
CA ARG A 72 61.24 -0.67 2.21
C ARG A 72 60.61 0.67 2.61
N ALA A 73 61.36 1.52 3.30
CA ALA A 73 60.88 2.85 3.70
C ALA A 73 60.57 3.74 2.50
N ARG A 74 61.38 3.69 1.44
CA ARG A 74 61.11 4.41 0.18
C ARG A 74 59.82 3.92 -0.47
N ARG A 75 59.63 2.61 -0.58
CA ARG A 75 58.40 2.02 -1.15
C ARG A 75 57.16 2.45 -0.37
N LEU A 76 57.18 2.33 0.95
CA LEU A 76 56.05 2.71 1.81
C LEU A 76 55.74 4.21 1.72
N ARG A 77 56.78 5.06 1.59
CA ARG A 77 56.59 6.50 1.41
C ARG A 77 55.92 6.81 0.07
N ILE A 78 56.40 6.21 -1.02
CA ILE A 78 55.80 6.37 -2.34
C ILE A 78 54.34 5.90 -2.31
N GLU A 79 54.08 4.73 -1.73
CA GLU A 79 52.72 4.20 -1.60
C GLU A 79 51.79 5.17 -0.84
N ARG A 80 52.21 5.64 0.34
CA ARG A 80 51.48 6.65 1.11
C ARG A 80 51.22 7.92 0.29
N ASP A 81 52.24 8.45 -0.37
CA ASP A 81 52.12 9.70 -1.13
C ASP A 81 51.18 9.53 -2.33
N THR A 82 51.25 8.40 -3.02
CA THR A 82 50.33 8.07 -4.12
C THR A 82 48.89 7.89 -3.64
N GLN A 83 48.67 7.29 -2.48
CA GLN A 83 47.34 7.16 -1.88
C GLN A 83 46.77 8.54 -1.55
N LEU A 84 47.55 9.39 -0.86
CA LEU A 84 47.13 10.75 -0.52
C LEU A 84 46.80 11.58 -1.78
N GLN A 85 47.64 11.46 -2.81
CA GLN A 85 47.42 12.16 -4.08
C GLN A 85 46.13 11.68 -4.77
N ARG A 86 45.87 10.37 -4.78
CA ARG A 86 44.63 9.81 -5.33
C ARG A 86 43.41 10.31 -4.58
N GLU A 87 43.42 10.22 -3.24
CA GLU A 87 42.31 10.69 -2.40
C GLU A 87 42.00 12.18 -2.63
N PHE A 88 43.05 13.00 -2.75
CA PHE A 88 42.93 14.42 -3.08
C PHE A 88 42.22 14.62 -4.41
N PHE A 89 42.70 13.99 -5.49
CA PHE A 89 42.09 14.14 -6.81
C PHE A 89 40.69 13.52 -6.93
N ASP A 90 40.42 12.42 -6.24
CA ASP A 90 39.10 11.79 -6.18
C ASP A 90 38.07 12.73 -5.53
N SER A 91 38.47 13.53 -4.53
CA SER A 91 37.59 14.54 -3.93
C SER A 91 37.18 15.64 -4.92
N PHE A 92 38.10 16.07 -5.80
CA PHE A 92 37.78 17.02 -6.87
C PHE A 92 36.94 16.36 -7.96
N ALA A 93 37.31 15.15 -8.38
CA ALA A 93 36.59 14.42 -9.41
C ALA A 93 35.13 14.21 -9.01
N THR A 94 34.86 13.79 -7.77
CA THR A 94 33.49 13.62 -7.26
C THR A 94 32.71 14.93 -7.25
N THR A 95 33.34 16.05 -6.88
CA THR A 95 32.71 17.38 -6.91
C THR A 95 32.36 17.81 -8.33
N ILE A 96 33.30 17.65 -9.27
CA ILE A 96 33.11 17.97 -10.69
C ILE A 96 31.98 17.10 -11.27
N GLN A 97 32.03 15.80 -11.03
CA GLN A 97 31.03 14.83 -11.48
C GLN A 97 29.65 15.15 -10.92
N LEU A 98 29.53 15.48 -9.63
CA LEU A 98 28.26 15.88 -9.01
C LEU A 98 27.66 17.10 -9.72
N ARG A 99 28.46 18.15 -9.93
CA ARG A 99 28.02 19.37 -10.63
C ARG A 99 27.63 19.08 -12.07
N PHE A 100 28.42 18.29 -12.78
CA PHE A 100 28.15 17.90 -14.16
C PHE A 100 26.86 17.09 -14.28
N ARG A 101 26.66 16.07 -13.44
CA ARG A 101 25.43 15.26 -13.40
C ARG A 101 24.20 16.14 -13.15
N GLY A 102 24.31 17.09 -12.22
CA GLY A 102 23.25 18.07 -11.94
C GLY A 102 22.95 18.97 -13.15
N PHE A 103 23.98 19.51 -13.80
CA PHE A 103 23.83 20.29 -15.03
C PHE A 103 23.17 19.47 -16.15
N HIS A 104 23.68 18.27 -16.42
CA HIS A 104 23.18 17.40 -17.47
C HIS A 104 21.71 17.03 -17.26
N SER A 105 21.35 16.67 -16.03
CA SER A 105 19.98 16.35 -15.66
C SER A 105 19.02 17.53 -15.91
N ARG A 106 19.39 18.75 -15.48
CA ARG A 106 18.57 19.95 -15.69
C ARG A 106 18.48 20.38 -17.16
N LYS A 107 19.51 20.13 -17.96
CA LYS A 107 19.55 20.54 -19.37
C LYS A 107 18.84 19.55 -20.28
N TYR A 108 19.01 18.24 -20.05
CA TYR A 108 18.64 17.22 -21.03
C TYR A 108 17.55 16.24 -20.55
N LEU A 109 17.39 16.03 -19.24
CA LEU A 109 16.44 15.02 -18.73
C LEU A 109 15.18 15.65 -18.13
N HIS A 110 15.32 16.72 -17.36
CA HIS A 110 14.21 17.31 -16.61
C HIS A 110 13.88 18.71 -17.10
N ASN A 111 12.71 18.85 -17.73
CA ASN A 111 12.11 20.15 -18.00
C ASN A 111 11.06 20.46 -16.93
N PHE A 112 11.49 21.23 -15.91
CA PHE A 112 10.63 21.62 -14.78
C PHE A 112 9.35 22.33 -15.25
N TYR A 113 9.48 23.28 -16.17
CA TYR A 113 8.35 24.07 -16.67
C TYR A 113 7.36 23.22 -17.46
N ALA A 114 7.85 22.30 -18.30
CA ALA A 114 6.98 21.36 -19.01
C ALA A 114 6.22 20.44 -18.05
N ARG A 115 6.89 19.92 -17.01
CA ARG A 115 6.23 19.07 -16.00
C ARG A 115 5.20 19.86 -15.18
N LYS A 116 5.51 21.10 -14.79
CA LYS A 116 4.58 21.98 -14.09
C LYS A 116 3.35 22.26 -14.96
N ALA A 117 3.55 22.65 -16.22
CA ALA A 117 2.47 22.90 -17.16
C ALA A 117 1.59 21.67 -17.38
N TYR A 118 2.18 20.47 -17.45
CA TYR A 118 1.43 19.22 -17.54
C TYR A 118 0.55 18.98 -16.30
N VAL A 119 1.12 19.11 -15.09
CA VAL A 119 0.35 18.94 -13.84
C VAL A 119 -0.78 19.96 -13.75
N ASP A 120 -0.52 21.23 -14.06
CA ASP A 120 -1.53 22.28 -14.08
C ASP A 120 -2.66 21.97 -15.09
N ALA A 121 -2.33 21.43 -16.27
CA ALA A 121 -3.31 21.02 -17.26
C ALA A 121 -4.17 19.83 -16.78
N VAL A 122 -3.55 18.84 -16.12
CA VAL A 122 -4.27 17.70 -15.53
C VAL A 122 -5.22 18.17 -14.43
N LEU A 123 -4.79 19.09 -13.56
CA LEU A 123 -5.62 19.67 -12.51
C LEU A 123 -6.84 20.38 -13.10
N ARG A 124 -6.63 21.29 -14.06
CA ARG A 124 -7.72 22.01 -14.74
C ARG A 124 -8.72 21.06 -15.40
N LYS A 125 -8.24 19.99 -16.05
CA LYS A 125 -9.12 18.97 -16.65
C LYS A 125 -9.91 18.22 -15.58
N GLY A 126 -9.28 17.90 -14.45
CA GLY A 126 -9.93 17.27 -13.30
C GLY A 126 -11.02 18.15 -12.69
N GLU A 127 -10.76 19.45 -12.51
CA GLU A 127 -11.74 20.43 -12.02
C GLU A 127 -12.92 20.58 -12.99
N SER A 128 -12.64 20.69 -14.30
CA SER A 128 -13.68 20.73 -15.32
C SER A 128 -14.56 19.47 -15.29
N LEU A 129 -13.95 18.28 -15.17
CA LEU A 129 -14.69 17.02 -15.10
C LEU A 129 -15.54 16.94 -13.84
N LYS A 130 -15.01 17.34 -12.68
CA LYS A 130 -15.77 17.42 -11.43
C LYS A 130 -16.98 18.34 -11.58
N GLY A 131 -16.79 19.53 -12.18
CA GLY A 131 -17.89 20.46 -12.44
C GLY A 131 -18.95 19.88 -13.39
N GLN A 132 -18.55 19.15 -14.44
CA GLN A 132 -19.49 18.47 -15.34
C GLN A 132 -20.26 17.36 -14.63
N LEU A 133 -19.58 16.52 -13.85
CA LEU A 133 -20.20 15.45 -13.07
C LEU A 133 -21.19 16.00 -12.04
N GLN A 134 -20.83 17.10 -11.37
CA GLN A 134 -21.72 17.76 -10.42
C GLN A 134 -22.98 18.30 -11.10
N ARG A 135 -22.86 18.99 -12.24
CA ARG A 135 -24.03 19.46 -13.01
C ARG A 135 -24.91 18.31 -13.48
N SER A 136 -24.29 17.22 -13.97
CA SER A 136 -25.04 16.03 -14.40
C SER A 136 -25.79 15.38 -13.24
N LEU A 137 -25.19 15.35 -12.05
CA LEU A 137 -25.84 14.83 -10.84
C LEU A 137 -27.01 15.72 -10.43
N GLU A 138 -26.82 17.05 -10.40
CA GLU A 138 -27.87 18.02 -10.09
C GLU A 138 -29.05 17.91 -11.07
N GLN A 139 -28.77 17.74 -12.36
CA GLN A 139 -29.79 17.50 -13.40
C GLN A 139 -30.55 16.19 -13.15
N GLN A 140 -29.85 15.09 -12.89
CA GLN A 140 -30.49 13.80 -12.59
C GLN A 140 -31.37 13.88 -11.34
N VAL A 141 -30.90 14.54 -10.28
CA VAL A 141 -31.69 14.74 -9.06
C VAL A 141 -32.93 15.60 -9.35
N ALA A 142 -32.79 16.67 -10.11
CA ALA A 142 -33.92 17.51 -10.53
C ALA A 142 -34.94 16.74 -11.38
N GLU A 143 -34.48 15.93 -12.33
CA GLU A 143 -35.35 15.08 -13.15
C GLU A 143 -36.08 14.02 -12.32
N ILE A 144 -35.37 13.35 -11.40
CA ILE A 144 -35.96 12.34 -10.51
C ILE A 144 -37.00 12.99 -9.59
N THR A 145 -36.68 14.13 -8.98
CA THR A 145 -37.63 14.85 -8.11
C THR A 145 -38.85 15.33 -8.89
N GLN A 146 -38.67 15.89 -10.09
CA GLN A 146 -39.78 16.28 -10.95
C GLN A 146 -40.64 15.06 -11.36
N GLN A 147 -40.03 13.94 -11.73
CA GLN A 147 -40.76 12.71 -12.05
C GLN A 147 -41.52 12.14 -10.83
N GLN A 148 -40.94 12.23 -9.64
CA GLN A 148 -41.61 11.83 -8.40
C GLN A 148 -42.79 12.75 -8.09
N GLU A 149 -42.63 14.07 -8.26
CA GLU A 149 -43.70 15.04 -8.11
C GLU A 149 -44.83 14.83 -9.12
N THR A 150 -44.53 14.60 -10.41
CA THR A 150 -45.56 14.34 -11.42
C THR A 150 -46.32 13.06 -11.14
N LYS A 151 -45.62 11.95 -10.86
CA LYS A 151 -46.24 10.69 -10.42
C LYS A 151 -47.07 10.89 -9.14
N GLY A 152 -46.58 11.70 -8.20
CA GLY A 152 -47.29 12.10 -7.00
C GLY A 152 -48.60 12.86 -7.31
N ARG A 153 -48.55 13.84 -8.20
CA ARG A 153 -49.74 14.60 -8.65
C ARG A 153 -50.73 13.74 -9.40
N GLU A 154 -50.26 12.83 -10.26
CA GLU A 154 -51.11 11.87 -10.97
C GLU A 154 -51.79 10.90 -10.02
N THR A 155 -51.07 10.37 -9.03
CA THR A 155 -51.64 9.47 -8.02
C THR A 155 -52.68 10.19 -7.16
N VAL A 156 -52.40 11.42 -6.72
CA VAL A 156 -53.39 12.26 -6.00
C VAL A 156 -54.61 12.55 -6.86
N THR A 157 -54.43 12.93 -8.13
CA THR A 157 -55.55 13.19 -9.07
C THR A 157 -56.40 11.93 -9.26
N ARG A 158 -55.75 10.76 -9.42
CA ARG A 158 -56.43 9.47 -9.54
C ARG A 158 -57.21 9.09 -8.27
N LEU A 159 -56.67 9.37 -7.09
CA LEU A 159 -57.40 9.15 -5.83
C LEU A 159 -58.56 10.14 -5.67
N ALA A 160 -58.33 11.41 -5.99
CA ALA A 160 -59.34 12.47 -5.90
C ALA A 160 -60.54 12.21 -6.82
N THR A 161 -60.33 11.66 -8.02
CA THR A 161 -61.45 11.25 -8.89
C THR A 161 -62.30 10.14 -8.27
N ARG A 162 -61.71 9.19 -7.55
CA ARG A 162 -62.43 8.10 -6.86
C ARG A 162 -63.14 8.57 -5.59
N LEU A 163 -62.52 9.49 -4.86
CA LEU A 163 -62.98 9.97 -3.54
C LEU A 163 -63.80 11.26 -3.60
N HIS A 164 -64.28 11.65 -4.79
CA HIS A 164 -64.95 12.94 -5.01
C HIS A 164 -66.26 13.14 -4.25
N HIS A 165 -66.89 12.06 -3.79
CA HIS A 165 -68.06 12.10 -2.94
C HIS A 165 -67.77 12.65 -1.54
N LEU A 166 -66.49 12.73 -1.14
CA LEU A 166 -66.07 13.32 0.14
C LEU A 166 -65.96 14.85 0.09
N ARG A 167 -66.27 15.47 -1.05
CA ARG A 167 -66.25 16.92 -1.25
C ARG A 167 -67.42 17.59 -0.53
N SER A 168 -67.23 18.82 -0.06
CA SER A 168 -68.32 19.68 0.40
C SER A 168 -69.38 19.91 -0.67
N THR A 169 -70.62 19.94 -0.21
CA THR A 169 -71.82 20.38 -0.92
C THR A 169 -72.32 21.70 -0.34
N ALA A 170 -73.30 22.33 -0.99
CA ALA A 170 -73.87 23.58 -0.48
C ALA A 170 -74.58 23.41 0.87
N SER A 171 -75.12 22.22 1.14
CA SER A 171 -75.91 21.91 2.33
C SER A 171 -75.11 21.19 3.42
N CYS A 172 -74.03 20.48 3.06
CA CYS A 172 -73.21 19.70 4.00
C CYS A 172 -71.72 19.84 3.68
N ALA A 173 -70.93 20.18 4.71
CA ALA A 173 -69.48 20.27 4.64
C ALA A 173 -68.83 18.87 4.51
N GLY A 174 -67.88 18.73 3.59
CA GLY A 174 -67.09 17.52 3.38
C GLY A 174 -66.05 17.34 4.47
N ILE A 175 -65.53 16.11 4.60
CA ILE A 175 -64.61 15.73 5.69
C ILE A 175 -63.35 16.63 5.69
N TYR A 176 -62.89 17.01 4.49
CA TYR A 176 -61.68 17.82 4.31
C TYR A 176 -61.90 19.33 4.40
N ASN A 177 -63.16 19.78 4.54
CA ASN A 177 -63.53 21.19 4.70
C ASN A 177 -64.62 21.33 5.79
N SER A 178 -64.35 20.70 6.93
CA SER A 178 -65.21 20.72 8.10
C SER A 178 -65.03 22.01 8.90
N PRO A 179 -66.10 22.60 9.48
CA PRO A 179 -66.04 23.84 10.27
C PRO A 179 -65.18 23.72 11.54
N TYR A 180 -64.84 22.49 11.94
CA TYR A 180 -63.96 22.22 13.08
C TYR A 180 -62.46 22.26 12.71
N HIS A 181 -62.12 22.35 11.42
CA HIS A 181 -60.74 22.59 10.98
C HIS A 181 -60.41 24.09 11.07
N VAL A 182 -60.11 24.57 12.26
CA VAL A 182 -59.72 25.96 12.49
C VAL A 182 -58.22 26.11 12.20
N GLY A 183 -57.88 26.78 11.09
CA GLY A 183 -56.50 27.18 10.76
C GLY A 183 -55.62 26.14 10.06
N TYR A 184 -56.10 24.90 9.87
CA TYR A 184 -55.37 23.87 9.15
C TYR A 184 -56.29 23.08 8.22
N HIS A 185 -56.03 23.14 6.92
CA HIS A 185 -56.67 22.27 5.93
C HIS A 185 -55.65 21.27 5.39
N PRO A 186 -56.00 19.97 5.31
CA PRO A 186 -55.11 18.98 4.74
C PRO A 186 -54.79 19.37 3.29
N THR A 187 -53.50 19.47 3.01
CA THR A 187 -52.97 20.04 1.77
C THR A 187 -52.08 19.00 1.10
N ALA A 188 -52.23 18.82 -0.21
CA ALA A 188 -51.36 17.97 -1.02
C ALA A 188 -50.72 18.83 -2.12
N PHE A 189 -49.38 18.82 -2.20
CA PHE A 189 -48.61 19.67 -3.12
C PHE A 189 -48.93 21.17 -3.00
N GLY A 190 -49.11 21.67 -1.77
CA GLY A 190 -49.41 23.09 -1.52
C GLY A 190 -50.83 23.54 -1.87
N VAL A 191 -51.69 22.63 -2.35
CA VAL A 191 -53.11 22.91 -2.67
C VAL A 191 -54.02 22.11 -1.73
N PRO A 192 -55.08 22.72 -1.14
CA PRO A 192 -56.01 22.02 -0.28
C PRO A 192 -56.62 20.78 -0.95
N VAL A 193 -56.76 19.68 -0.22
CA VAL A 193 -57.33 18.42 -0.75
C VAL A 193 -58.75 18.64 -1.31
N GLU A 194 -59.51 19.55 -0.71
CA GLU A 194 -60.86 19.92 -1.17
C GLU A 194 -60.87 20.47 -2.61
N ASP A 195 -59.86 21.25 -2.98
CA ASP A 195 -59.72 21.80 -4.34
C ASP A 195 -59.33 20.73 -5.36
N HIS A 196 -58.47 19.78 -4.95
CA HIS A 196 -58.16 18.60 -5.77
C HIS A 196 -59.41 17.77 -6.04
N LEU A 197 -60.23 17.50 -5.01
CA LEU A 197 -61.51 16.77 -5.16
C LEU A 197 -62.49 17.51 -6.07
N ARG A 198 -62.57 18.84 -5.95
CA ARG A 198 -63.44 19.68 -6.78
C ARG A 198 -63.00 19.68 -8.24
N ASN A 199 -61.71 19.77 -8.50
CA ASN A 199 -61.17 19.93 -9.85
C ASN A 199 -61.00 18.60 -10.59
N ALA A 200 -60.63 17.52 -9.91
CA ALA A 200 -60.36 16.23 -10.52
C ALA A 200 -61.57 15.64 -11.26
N VAL A 201 -62.79 15.91 -10.79
CA VAL A 201 -64.02 15.31 -11.35
C VAL A 201 -64.67 16.13 -12.45
N ARG A 202 -64.38 17.44 -12.52
CA ARG A 202 -64.86 18.32 -13.59
C ARG A 202 -64.58 17.79 -15.01
N PRO A 203 -63.35 17.34 -15.37
CA PRO A 203 -63.10 16.80 -16.70
C PRO A 203 -63.86 15.49 -16.94
N LEU A 204 -63.95 14.60 -15.93
CA LEU A 204 -64.69 13.34 -16.03
C LEU A 204 -66.19 13.59 -16.29
N ILE A 205 -66.81 14.49 -15.51
CA ILE A 205 -68.20 14.89 -15.71
C ILE A 205 -68.40 15.48 -17.11
N LYS A 206 -67.52 16.38 -17.56
CA LYS A 206 -67.60 16.94 -18.93
C LYS A 206 -67.55 15.86 -20.01
N THR A 207 -66.69 14.85 -19.86
CA THR A 207 -66.62 13.73 -20.81
C THR A 207 -67.87 12.86 -20.78
N GLU A 208 -68.43 12.57 -19.61
CA GLU A 208 -69.63 11.74 -19.47
C GLU A 208 -70.90 12.47 -19.93
N LEU A 209 -71.01 13.77 -19.65
CA LEU A 209 -72.12 14.61 -20.13
C LEU A 209 -72.11 14.76 -21.66
N ARG A 210 -70.93 14.76 -22.30
CA ARG A 210 -70.83 14.76 -23.76
C ARG A 210 -71.31 13.44 -24.39
N LYS A 211 -71.11 12.31 -23.70
CA LYS A 211 -71.54 10.99 -24.20
C LYS A 211 -73.04 10.76 -24.07
N LYS A 212 -73.69 11.37 -23.07
CA LYS A 212 -75.13 11.25 -22.86
C LYS A 212 -75.86 12.40 -23.56
N LYS A 213 -76.70 12.09 -24.55
CA LYS A 213 -77.73 13.03 -25.03
C LYS A 213 -78.71 13.26 -23.88
N LEU A 214 -78.56 14.37 -23.16
CA LEU A 214 -79.50 14.78 -22.13
C LEU A 214 -80.84 15.10 -22.82
N VAL A 215 -81.79 14.17 -22.72
CA VAL A 215 -83.17 14.42 -23.09
C VAL A 215 -83.80 15.24 -21.97
N PRO A 216 -84.45 16.38 -22.24
CA PRO A 216 -85.15 17.13 -21.22
C PRO A 216 -86.21 16.21 -20.59
N VAL A 217 -86.16 16.09 -19.25
CA VAL A 217 -87.18 15.36 -18.52
C VAL A 217 -88.48 16.13 -18.70
N GLY A 218 -89.37 15.62 -19.55
CA GLY A 218 -90.72 16.16 -19.69
C GLY A 218 -91.42 16.17 -18.34
N SER A 219 -92.37 17.10 -18.15
CA SER A 219 -93.20 17.13 -16.95
C SER A 219 -93.71 15.72 -16.66
N LEU A 220 -93.42 15.22 -15.44
CA LEU A 220 -93.98 13.96 -14.98
C LEU A 220 -95.49 13.98 -15.27
N PRO A 221 -96.04 12.96 -15.95
CA PRO A 221 -97.45 12.98 -16.31
C PRO A 221 -98.31 13.15 -15.05
N PRO A 222 -99.39 13.94 -15.11
CA PRO A 222 -100.25 14.15 -13.96
C PRO A 222 -100.78 12.80 -13.49
N ILE A 223 -100.60 12.52 -12.20
CA ILE A 223 -101.12 11.32 -11.55
C ILE A 223 -102.65 11.40 -11.68
N LYS A 224 -103.24 10.54 -12.51
CA LYS A 224 -104.69 10.52 -12.72
C LYS A 224 -105.36 10.12 -11.40
N PRO A 225 -106.41 10.83 -10.94
CA PRO A 225 -107.19 10.39 -9.79
C PRO A 225 -107.85 9.04 -10.10
N ARG A 226 -107.74 8.12 -9.15
CA ARG A 226 -108.13 6.72 -9.29
C ARG A 226 -109.63 6.56 -9.09
N ASN A 227 -110.35 6.04 -10.09
CA ASN A 227 -111.73 5.59 -9.95
C ASN A 227 -111.74 4.11 -9.56
N MET A 228 -112.18 3.79 -8.34
CA MET A 228 -112.21 2.43 -7.79
C MET A 228 -113.23 1.48 -8.44
N HIS A 229 -114.10 1.98 -9.32
CA HIS A 229 -115.24 1.21 -9.85
C HIS A 229 -115.02 0.56 -11.23
N GLU A 230 -113.87 0.78 -11.88
CA GLU A 230 -113.52 0.24 -13.21
C GLU A 230 -112.19 -0.56 -13.23
N ALA A 231 -111.76 -1.11 -12.09
CA ALA A 231 -110.56 -1.94 -12.07
C ALA A 231 -110.81 -3.30 -12.74
N THR A 232 -110.11 -3.58 -13.83
CA THR A 232 -110.20 -4.88 -14.51
C THR A 232 -109.34 -5.91 -13.77
N TYR A 233 -109.82 -7.15 -13.61
CA TYR A 233 -109.14 -8.23 -12.85
C TYR A 233 -107.62 -8.41 -13.08
N PRO A 234 -107.06 -8.21 -14.30
CA PRO A 234 -105.62 -8.26 -14.54
C PRO A 234 -104.81 -7.12 -13.90
N GLU A 235 -105.40 -5.93 -13.77
CA GLU A 235 -104.74 -4.77 -13.15
C GLU A 235 -104.59 -4.97 -11.64
N MET A 236 -105.60 -5.53 -10.99
CA MET A 236 -105.51 -5.91 -9.57
C MET A 236 -104.36 -6.89 -9.28
N GLN A 237 -104.09 -7.85 -10.19
CA GLN A 237 -102.95 -8.77 -10.03
C GLN A 237 -101.59 -8.13 -10.26
N GLN A 238 -101.51 -7.05 -11.05
CA GLN A 238 -100.28 -6.29 -11.23
C GLN A 238 -100.03 -5.37 -10.04
N GLU A 239 -101.08 -4.79 -9.47
CA GLU A 239 -101.01 -4.01 -8.23
C GLU A 239 -100.60 -4.89 -7.05
N GLU A 240 -101.19 -6.07 -6.87
CA GLU A 240 -100.76 -7.00 -5.82
C GLU A 240 -99.27 -7.37 -5.95
N ARG A 241 -98.78 -7.50 -7.19
CA ARG A 241 -97.37 -7.75 -7.47
C ARG A 241 -96.50 -6.53 -7.16
N GLN A 242 -96.97 -5.33 -7.50
CA GLN A 242 -96.28 -4.09 -7.16
C GLN A 242 -96.29 -3.81 -5.65
N GLU A 243 -97.38 -4.08 -4.93
CA GLU A 243 -97.44 -3.98 -3.47
C GLU A 243 -96.59 -5.06 -2.79
N LYS A 244 -96.52 -6.27 -3.34
CA LYS A 244 -95.56 -7.29 -2.89
C LYS A 244 -94.11 -6.84 -3.13
N TRP A 245 -93.84 -6.13 -4.22
CA TRP A 245 -92.51 -5.60 -4.52
C TRP A 245 -92.16 -4.38 -3.65
N LEU A 246 -93.10 -3.47 -3.44
CA LEU A 246 -92.98 -2.32 -2.56
C LEU A 246 -92.83 -2.79 -1.10
N SER A 247 -93.65 -3.71 -0.60
CA SER A 247 -93.49 -4.26 0.76
C SER A 247 -92.17 -5.01 0.97
N LYS A 248 -91.59 -5.63 -0.07
CA LYS A 248 -90.22 -6.18 -0.01
C LYS A 248 -89.14 -5.09 0.09
N THR A 249 -89.37 -3.91 -0.48
CA THR A 249 -88.41 -2.80 -0.46
C THR A 249 -88.60 -1.86 0.74
N THR A 250 -89.82 -1.71 1.26
CA THR A 250 -90.09 -0.94 2.50
C THR A 250 -89.63 -1.67 3.76
N ARG A 251 -89.34 -2.98 3.70
CA ARG A 251 -88.74 -3.75 4.80
C ARG A 251 -87.23 -3.50 5.02
N MET A 252 -86.62 -2.51 4.36
CA MET A 252 -85.18 -2.18 4.52
C MET A 252 -84.85 -1.32 5.75
N ALA A 253 -85.81 -1.06 6.64
CA ALA A 253 -85.60 -0.27 7.86
C ALA A 253 -86.18 -0.95 9.11
N GLN A 254 -85.70 -2.16 9.43
CA GLN A 254 -85.61 -2.66 10.82
C GLN A 254 -84.75 -3.94 10.84
N GLU A 255 -83.58 -3.82 11.48
CA GLU A 255 -82.73 -4.88 12.07
C GLU A 255 -82.21 -6.00 11.13
N ASP A 256 -80.98 -5.84 10.63
CA ASP A 256 -79.78 -6.54 11.16
C ASP A 256 -78.63 -6.49 10.14
N PHE A 257 -77.61 -5.72 10.50
CA PHE A 257 -76.33 -5.66 9.81
C PHE A 257 -75.56 -6.95 10.06
N VAL A 258 -75.67 -7.93 9.16
CA VAL A 258 -74.80 -9.12 9.20
C VAL A 258 -73.44 -8.76 8.62
N THR A 259 -72.49 -8.41 9.50
CA THR A 259 -71.06 -8.42 9.16
C THR A 259 -70.62 -9.85 8.93
N ALA A 260 -70.62 -10.31 7.68
CA ALA A 260 -69.85 -11.49 7.31
C ALA A 260 -68.36 -11.10 7.26
N THR A 261 -67.73 -11.11 8.44
CA THR A 261 -66.29 -11.23 8.64
C THR A 261 -65.82 -12.55 8.01
N GLY A 262 -65.43 -12.51 6.75
CA GLY A 262 -64.73 -13.58 6.05
C GLY A 262 -63.30 -13.15 5.73
N LYS A 263 -62.34 -13.55 6.56
CA LYS A 263 -60.91 -13.43 6.29
C LYS A 263 -60.58 -14.09 4.95
N ARG A 264 -60.31 -13.31 3.92
CA ARG A 264 -59.50 -13.74 2.79
C ARG A 264 -58.19 -12.94 2.84
N PRO A 265 -57.03 -13.57 3.04
CA PRO A 265 -55.77 -12.86 2.90
C PRO A 265 -55.66 -12.41 1.44
N LEU A 266 -55.70 -11.10 1.22
CA LEU A 266 -55.32 -10.53 -0.06
C LEU A 266 -53.82 -10.83 -0.23
N VAL A 267 -53.54 -11.84 -1.05
CA VAL A 267 -52.20 -12.09 -1.58
C VAL A 267 -51.81 -10.83 -2.33
N TYR A 268 -50.84 -10.10 -1.78
CA TYR A 268 -50.24 -8.95 -2.41
C TYR A 268 -49.54 -9.45 -3.68
N PRO A 269 -49.98 -9.08 -4.90
CA PRO A 269 -49.15 -9.32 -6.06
C PRO A 269 -47.96 -8.37 -5.94
N GLY A 270 -46.77 -8.95 -5.86
CA GLY A 270 -45.52 -8.22 -5.78
C GLY A 270 -45.37 -7.16 -6.89
N SER A 271 -44.52 -6.19 -6.59
CA SER A 271 -44.06 -5.13 -7.49
C SER A 271 -43.82 -5.61 -8.92
N VAL A 272 -44.22 -4.80 -9.90
CA VAL A 272 -44.11 -5.04 -11.36
C VAL A 272 -42.65 -4.95 -11.87
N HIS A 273 -41.66 -5.26 -11.01
CA HIS A 273 -40.22 -5.22 -11.34
C HIS A 273 -39.49 -6.54 -11.05
N THR A 274 -40.17 -7.68 -11.14
CA THR A 274 -39.50 -8.99 -11.12
C THR A 274 -39.88 -9.80 -12.35
N GLY A 275 -39.41 -9.33 -13.51
CA GLY A 275 -39.12 -10.22 -14.63
C GLY A 275 -37.81 -10.95 -14.34
N GLY A 276 -37.89 -12.29 -14.29
CA GLY A 276 -36.83 -13.27 -14.10
C GLY A 276 -35.38 -12.86 -14.40
N VAL A 277 -34.71 -12.26 -13.41
CA VAL A 277 -33.26 -12.29 -13.29
C VAL A 277 -32.97 -12.67 -11.85
N GLY A 278 -32.37 -13.84 -11.64
CA GLY A 278 -31.91 -14.28 -10.33
C GLY A 278 -31.03 -13.20 -9.70
N TYR A 279 -31.23 -12.93 -8.42
CA TYR A 279 -30.36 -12.03 -7.67
C TYR A 279 -28.95 -12.63 -7.63
N HIS A 280 -28.08 -12.14 -8.51
CA HIS A 280 -26.65 -12.33 -8.36
C HIS A 280 -26.13 -11.21 -7.48
N PRO A 281 -25.55 -11.51 -6.30
CA PRO A 281 -24.85 -10.50 -5.54
C PRO A 281 -23.74 -9.89 -6.41
N PRO A 282 -23.47 -8.58 -6.30
CA PRO A 282 -22.37 -7.96 -7.03
C PRO A 282 -21.06 -8.67 -6.66
N PRO A 283 -20.16 -8.94 -7.61
CA PRO A 283 -18.89 -9.58 -7.32
C PRO A 283 -18.15 -8.74 -6.26
N ALA A 284 -17.80 -9.38 -5.15
CA ALA A 284 -17.16 -8.75 -3.99
C ALA A 284 -15.69 -8.33 -4.24
N SER A 285 -15.27 -8.14 -5.49
CA SER A 285 -13.91 -7.77 -5.84
C SER A 285 -13.90 -6.75 -6.98
N LEU A 286 -13.91 -5.46 -6.59
CA LEU A 286 -13.33 -4.39 -7.41
C LEU A 286 -11.78 -4.40 -7.36
N ASP A 287 -11.17 -5.46 -6.83
CA ASP A 287 -9.76 -5.71 -7.02
C ASP A 287 -9.57 -6.19 -8.45
N ARG A 288 -9.13 -5.26 -9.31
CA ARG A 288 -8.43 -5.66 -10.53
C ARG A 288 -7.33 -6.62 -10.10
N GLU A 289 -7.26 -7.80 -10.71
CA GLU A 289 -6.09 -8.65 -10.57
C GLU A 289 -4.87 -7.83 -10.99
N VAL A 290 -4.08 -7.41 -10.00
CA VAL A 290 -2.79 -6.81 -10.23
C VAL A 290 -1.86 -7.98 -10.51
N ASP A 291 -1.49 -8.16 -11.78
CA ASP A 291 -0.36 -9.02 -12.15
C ASP A 291 0.87 -8.54 -11.38
N ARG A 292 1.18 -9.21 -10.26
CA ARG A 292 2.29 -8.84 -9.39
C ARG A 292 3.61 -8.89 -10.14
N GLU A 293 3.75 -9.82 -11.09
CA GLU A 293 4.90 -9.97 -11.97
C GLU A 293 5.08 -8.80 -12.95
N LYS A 294 4.00 -8.08 -13.30
CA LYS A 294 4.06 -6.95 -14.23
C LYS A 294 4.49 -5.64 -13.56
N TRP A 295 4.32 -5.52 -12.24
CA TRP A 295 4.55 -4.28 -11.48
C TRP A 295 5.65 -4.38 -10.42
N ILE A 296 6.18 -5.57 -10.16
CA ILE A 296 7.37 -5.78 -9.33
C ILE A 296 8.55 -5.94 -10.27
N SER A 297 9.47 -4.96 -10.30
CA SER A 297 10.75 -5.18 -10.96
C SER A 297 11.62 -6.08 -10.08
N ASP A 298 12.16 -7.17 -10.63
CA ASP A 298 13.20 -7.99 -9.96
C ASP A 298 14.50 -7.21 -9.70
N GLN A 299 14.62 -6.00 -10.26
CA GLN A 299 15.73 -5.11 -9.97
C GLN A 299 15.55 -4.46 -8.61
N THR A 300 16.52 -4.67 -7.72
CA THR A 300 16.60 -3.95 -6.46
C THR A 300 16.58 -2.44 -6.71
N PHE A 301 15.71 -1.72 -6.00
CA PHE A 301 15.63 -0.26 -6.07
C PHE A 301 16.97 0.34 -5.63
N LYS A 302 17.82 0.71 -6.59
CA LYS A 302 19.07 1.44 -6.31
C LYS A 302 18.70 2.88 -6.00
N SER A 303 18.69 3.23 -4.73
CA SER A 303 18.60 4.63 -4.33
C SER A 303 19.75 5.42 -4.99
N ALA A 304 19.46 6.62 -5.50
CA ALA A 304 20.46 7.47 -6.14
C ALA A 304 21.53 8.00 -5.15
N VAL A 305 21.43 7.62 -3.88
CA VAL A 305 22.33 7.98 -2.80
C VAL A 305 23.30 6.82 -2.60
N PRO A 306 24.63 7.04 -2.70
CA PRO A 306 25.61 6.03 -2.34
C PRO A 306 25.36 5.56 -0.90
N THR A 307 24.85 4.35 -0.74
CA THR A 307 24.75 3.66 0.55
C THR A 307 26.18 3.42 1.03
N GLY A 308 26.71 4.37 1.80
CA GLY A 308 28.10 4.35 2.27
C GLY A 308 28.70 5.70 2.64
N LYS A 309 28.00 6.83 2.44
CA LYS A 309 28.53 8.16 2.80
C LYS A 309 27.57 9.04 3.61
N MET A 310 26.74 8.45 4.47
CA MET A 310 26.01 9.22 5.48
C MET A 310 26.40 8.70 6.86
N LEU A 311 27.19 9.52 7.55
CA LEU A 311 27.57 9.45 8.96
C LEU A 311 28.59 8.35 9.32
N GLY A 312 29.75 8.81 9.80
CA GLY A 312 30.74 7.95 10.44
C GLY A 312 30.20 7.39 11.75
N THR A 313 29.48 6.28 11.69
CA THR A 313 29.38 5.38 12.84
C THR A 313 30.65 4.53 12.82
N LYS A 314 31.50 4.71 13.84
CA LYS A 314 32.53 3.72 14.17
C LYS A 314 31.89 2.34 14.07
N ALA A 315 32.49 1.46 13.27
CA ALA A 315 32.06 0.09 13.12
C ALA A 315 31.83 -0.52 14.51
N LEU A 316 30.56 -0.72 14.89
CA LEU A 316 30.21 -1.76 15.84
C LEU A 316 30.49 -3.06 15.10
N HIS A 317 31.68 -3.59 15.33
CA HIS A 317 32.00 -4.96 14.97
C HIS A 317 30.99 -5.84 15.71
N ASP A 318 30.01 -6.38 14.98
CA ASP A 318 29.00 -7.27 15.53
C ASP A 318 29.50 -8.72 15.37
N PRO A 319 30.04 -9.35 16.43
CA PRO A 319 30.58 -10.71 16.37
C PRO A 319 29.50 -11.78 16.08
N ALA A 320 28.22 -11.40 16.04
CA ALA A 320 27.13 -12.29 15.63
C ALA A 320 27.09 -12.53 14.12
N ALA A 321 27.50 -11.55 13.30
CA ALA A 321 27.49 -11.65 11.85
C ALA A 321 28.52 -12.67 11.34
N ASP A 322 29.73 -12.68 11.91
CA ASP A 322 30.79 -13.63 11.56
C ASP A 322 30.43 -15.08 11.92
N LYS A 323 29.70 -15.28 13.02
CA LYS A 323 29.19 -16.61 13.39
C LYS A 323 28.15 -17.12 12.39
N TYR A 324 27.33 -16.24 11.83
CA TYR A 324 26.35 -16.60 10.81
C TYR A 324 27.02 -16.98 9.49
N GLU A 325 28.03 -16.23 9.05
CA GLU A 325 28.78 -16.56 7.84
C GLU A 325 29.57 -17.86 7.98
N GLN A 326 30.20 -18.10 9.14
CA GLN A 326 30.89 -19.38 9.40
C GLN A 326 29.91 -20.56 9.40
N LYS A 327 28.73 -20.39 9.99
CA LYS A 327 27.70 -21.44 10.02
C LYS A 327 27.14 -21.73 8.63
N LEU A 328 27.00 -20.70 7.79
CA LEU A 328 26.56 -20.80 6.39
C LEU A 328 27.63 -21.47 5.50
N ALA A 329 28.91 -21.16 5.75
CA ALA A 329 30.02 -21.81 5.06
C ALA A 329 30.14 -23.30 5.44
N MET A 330 29.91 -23.64 6.71
CA MET A 330 29.90 -25.04 7.17
C MET A 330 28.73 -25.85 6.58
N THR A 331 27.54 -25.24 6.47
CA THR A 331 26.38 -25.90 5.85
C THR A 331 26.61 -26.14 4.36
N ARG A 332 27.17 -25.17 3.63
CA ARG A 332 27.54 -25.34 2.21
C ARG A 332 28.61 -26.41 1.99
N GLN A 333 29.55 -26.58 2.92
CA GLN A 333 30.54 -27.67 2.85
C GLN A 333 29.95 -29.05 3.14
N MET A 334 28.89 -29.13 3.97
CA MET A 334 28.17 -30.39 4.22
C MET A 334 27.22 -30.76 3.09
N GLU A 335 26.64 -29.80 2.38
CA GLU A 335 25.79 -30.06 1.20
C GLU A 335 26.60 -30.43 -0.06
N ALA A 336 27.91 -30.14 -0.07
CA ALA A 336 28.81 -30.44 -1.18
C ALA A 336 29.57 -31.78 -1.03
N ARG A 337 29.29 -32.55 0.02
CA ARG A 337 29.74 -33.93 0.23
C ARG A 337 28.55 -34.87 0.15
#